data_AF-A0A0F7SQB9-F1
#
_entry.id   AF-A0A0F7SQB9-F1
#
_cell.length_a   1.000
_cell.length_b   1.000
_cell.length_c   1.000
_cell.angle_alpha   90.00
_cell.angle_beta   90.00
_cell.angle_gamma   90.00
#
_symmetry.space_group_name_H-M   'P 1'
#
loop_
_entity.id
_entity.type
_entity.pdbx_description
1 polymer ?
#
loop_
_entity_poly.entity_id
_entity_poly.type
_entity_poly.pdbx_seq_one_letter_code
_entity_poly.pdbx_strand_id
1 'polypeptide(L)'
;MSLLPSSRFSLSSLRRALPSVPSSSSLPVLRSSPCLPSSARSTVSPLQHATLLRLLPPMQTRGIKFAPKRTKTTKTMKGRIPIRTGGSTRGTTLAFGGEFGIRVKMGIRLRAKQLEAMHDTLRKKLKPYKGAEIIMRVFPDRPIAVKGNQTRMGKGKGAFEYWSCNVAMNHTLFEIRGGNVRQEIAREACRVATCKIACATQFMTAATFPRVGRLTPEVVVEDIDPLTPEELMKEAEEERLQTAHDGTEIVESPSGKQQIRYLRPVKVSEKLARTRVGTGKMYGVENEFFRRSVGVANGEKRV
;
A
#
# COMPACT_ATOMS: atom_id res chain seq x y z
N MET A 1 27.95 -60.32 -15.71
CA MET A 1 29.35 -60.17 -15.29
C MET A 1 30.12 -59.61 -16.48
N SER A 2 30.58 -58.35 -16.38
CA SER A 2 32.00 -57.95 -16.51
C SER A 2 32.58 -58.11 -17.94
N LEU A 3 33.18 -57.13 -18.63
CA LEU A 3 33.67 -55.78 -18.39
C LEU A 3 33.90 -55.19 -19.81
N LEU A 4 33.63 -53.90 -20.04
CA LEU A 4 34.11 -53.17 -21.22
C LEU A 4 35.17 -52.13 -20.79
N PRO A 5 36.09 -51.75 -21.70
CA PRO A 5 37.44 -51.34 -21.35
C PRO A 5 37.59 -49.84 -21.03
N SER A 6 38.61 -49.60 -20.22
CA SER A 6 39.13 -48.33 -19.73
C SER A 6 39.76 -47.48 -20.84
N SER A 7 39.21 -46.29 -21.07
CA SER A 7 39.91 -45.22 -21.79
C SER A 7 40.60 -44.28 -20.80
N ARG A 8 41.92 -44.23 -20.91
CA ARG A 8 42.81 -43.35 -20.13
C ARG A 8 42.74 -41.94 -20.72
N PHE A 9 42.19 -40.98 -19.98
CA PHE A 9 42.34 -39.57 -20.32
C PHE A 9 43.66 -39.03 -19.76
N SER A 10 44.55 -38.66 -20.67
CA SER A 10 45.82 -38.00 -20.40
C SER A 10 45.59 -36.57 -19.90
N LEU A 11 46.12 -36.24 -18.73
CA LEU A 11 46.25 -34.89 -18.21
C LEU A 11 47.54 -34.29 -18.74
N SER A 12 47.46 -33.47 -19.79
CA SER A 12 48.58 -32.60 -20.20
C SER A 12 48.09 -31.18 -20.46
N SER A 13 48.24 -30.37 -19.40
CA SER A 13 48.88 -29.05 -19.43
C SER A 13 48.50 -28.12 -20.59
N LEU A 14 47.58 -27.19 -20.32
CA LEU A 14 47.64 -25.85 -20.93
C LEU A 14 47.52 -24.79 -19.83
N ARG A 15 48.70 -24.31 -19.42
CA ARG A 15 48.87 -23.18 -18.51
C ARG A 15 48.40 -21.90 -19.18
N ARG A 16 47.70 -21.12 -18.36
CA ARG A 16 47.26 -19.74 -18.53
C ARG A 16 48.46 -18.84 -18.88
N ALA A 17 48.42 -18.19 -20.04
CA ALA A 17 49.35 -17.10 -20.36
C ALA A 17 48.81 -15.79 -19.75
N LEU A 18 49.57 -15.22 -18.81
CA LEU A 18 49.41 -13.85 -18.33
C LEU A 18 50.39 -12.96 -19.12
N PRO A 19 50.00 -11.76 -19.56
CA PRO A 19 50.94 -10.83 -20.17
C PRO A 19 51.85 -10.18 -19.11
N SER A 20 53.14 -10.18 -19.42
CA SER A 20 54.25 -9.60 -18.66
C SER A 20 54.26 -8.07 -18.75
N VAL A 21 54.55 -7.44 -17.61
CA VAL A 21 54.81 -6.00 -17.48
C VAL A 21 56.33 -5.78 -17.56
N PRO A 22 56.85 -4.89 -18.41
CA PRO A 22 58.25 -4.48 -18.31
C PRO A 22 58.39 -3.30 -17.35
N SER A 23 59.17 -3.52 -16.30
CA SER A 23 59.80 -2.51 -15.45
C SER A 23 61.14 -2.10 -16.06
N SER A 24 61.36 -0.80 -16.29
CA SER A 24 62.72 -0.24 -16.24
C SER A 24 62.69 1.24 -15.86
N SER A 25 63.53 1.51 -14.88
CA SER A 25 63.91 2.79 -14.31
C SER A 25 65.07 3.41 -15.08
N SER A 26 65.00 4.70 -15.41
CA SER A 26 66.18 5.58 -15.43
C SER A 26 65.75 7.04 -15.50
N LEU A 27 66.17 7.81 -14.49
CA LEU A 27 66.10 9.27 -14.46
C LEU A 27 67.12 9.85 -15.44
N PRO A 28 66.92 11.10 -15.89
CA PRO A 28 68.07 11.99 -15.85
C PRO A 28 67.79 13.36 -15.20
N VAL A 29 68.89 13.84 -14.66
CA VAL A 29 69.13 15.04 -13.86
C VAL A 29 69.00 16.31 -14.69
N LEU A 30 68.62 17.38 -13.98
CA LEU A 30 68.60 18.79 -14.34
C LEU A 30 69.74 19.26 -15.26
N ARG A 31 69.38 20.07 -16.26
CA ARG A 31 70.20 21.20 -16.70
C ARG A 31 69.33 22.45 -16.82
N SER A 32 69.76 23.48 -16.10
CA SER A 32 69.29 24.86 -16.12
C SER A 32 69.64 25.54 -17.44
N SER A 33 68.76 26.43 -17.89
CA SER A 33 68.99 27.38 -19.00
C SER A 33 67.89 28.47 -18.98
N PRO A 34 68.15 29.66 -19.54
CA PRO A 34 68.10 30.89 -18.76
C PRO A 34 66.84 31.73 -18.93
N CYS A 35 66.75 32.65 -17.98
CA CYS A 35 65.87 33.79 -17.85
C CYS A 35 65.75 34.61 -19.14
N LEU A 36 64.52 34.92 -19.55
CA LEU A 36 64.21 36.03 -20.45
C LEU A 36 63.34 37.07 -19.70
N PRO A 37 63.56 38.38 -19.93
CA PRO A 37 62.97 39.43 -19.13
C PRO A 37 61.56 39.83 -19.60
N SER A 38 60.70 40.07 -18.60
CA SER A 38 59.85 41.25 -18.47
C SER A 38 59.43 42.01 -19.75
N SER A 39 58.21 41.76 -20.23
CA SER A 39 57.17 42.79 -20.44
C SER A 39 55.99 42.22 -21.23
N ALA A 40 54.84 42.07 -20.56
CA ALA A 40 53.49 42.35 -21.08
C ALA A 40 52.49 41.75 -20.10
N ARG A 41 52.04 42.57 -19.17
CA ARG A 41 50.88 42.30 -18.33
C ARG A 41 49.65 42.29 -19.23
N SER A 42 49.26 41.12 -19.76
CA SER A 42 47.97 40.98 -20.43
C SER A 42 46.88 40.86 -19.37
N THR A 43 46.09 41.92 -19.22
CA THR A 43 44.84 41.90 -18.48
C THR A 43 43.80 41.15 -19.30
N VAL A 44 43.90 39.82 -19.35
CA VAL A 44 42.79 38.99 -19.81
C VAL A 44 41.79 38.88 -18.66
N SER A 45 40.68 39.58 -18.83
CA SER A 45 39.53 39.61 -17.93
C SER A 45 39.11 38.18 -17.50
N PRO A 46 38.76 37.94 -16.23
CA PRO A 46 38.38 36.62 -15.71
C PRO A 46 36.98 36.15 -16.19
N LEU A 47 36.46 36.72 -17.27
CA LEU A 47 35.08 36.55 -17.74
C LEU A 47 34.90 35.54 -18.89
N GLN A 48 35.96 34.91 -19.39
CA GLN A 48 35.88 34.04 -20.57
C GLN A 48 35.85 32.52 -20.25
N HIS A 49 36.08 32.10 -19.00
CA HIS A 49 36.01 30.68 -18.62
C HIS A 49 34.63 30.23 -18.09
N ALA A 50 33.70 31.18 -17.88
CA ALA A 50 32.36 30.87 -17.35
C ALA A 50 31.36 30.41 -18.43
N THR A 51 31.70 30.56 -19.71
CA THR A 51 30.74 30.39 -20.81
C THR A 51 30.63 28.93 -21.30
N LEU A 52 31.66 28.11 -21.11
CA LEU A 52 31.67 26.72 -21.60
C LEU A 52 30.97 25.70 -20.69
N LEU A 53 30.69 26.05 -19.42
CA LEU A 53 29.95 25.19 -18.49
C LEU A 53 28.41 25.32 -18.62
N ARG A 54 27.91 26.17 -19.51
CA ARG A 54 26.47 26.45 -19.68
C ARG A 54 25.79 25.64 -20.79
N LEU A 55 26.56 24.90 -21.60
CA LEU A 55 26.05 24.10 -22.72
C LEU A 55 25.75 22.63 -22.35
N LEU A 56 26.05 22.19 -21.13
CA LEU A 56 25.57 20.88 -20.69
C LEU A 56 24.07 20.97 -20.36
N PRO A 57 23.22 20.12 -20.94
CA PRO A 57 21.83 20.02 -20.49
C PRO A 57 21.85 19.69 -19.00
N PRO A 58 20.95 20.28 -18.17
CA PRO A 58 20.88 19.92 -16.77
C PRO A 58 20.72 18.40 -16.70
N MET A 59 21.67 17.72 -16.05
CA MET A 59 21.56 16.29 -15.81
C MET A 59 20.17 16.07 -15.20
N GLN A 60 19.28 15.44 -15.95
CA GLN A 60 17.97 15.06 -15.45
C GLN A 60 18.24 14.07 -14.32
N THR A 61 18.29 14.56 -13.09
CA THR A 61 18.26 13.72 -11.91
C THR A 61 16.93 12.99 -12.02
N ARG A 62 16.99 11.74 -12.48
CA ARG A 62 15.82 10.87 -12.51
C ARG A 62 15.40 10.75 -11.05
N GLY A 63 14.40 11.53 -10.67
CA GLY A 63 13.87 11.51 -9.31
C GLY A 63 13.54 10.07 -8.92
N ILE A 64 13.69 9.76 -7.63
CA ILE A 64 13.33 8.45 -7.10
C ILE A 64 11.88 8.15 -7.50
N LYS A 65 11.66 7.14 -8.36
CA LYS A 65 10.36 6.89 -9.05
C LYS A 65 9.17 6.74 -8.09
N PHE A 66 9.42 6.17 -6.91
CA PHE A 66 8.41 5.88 -5.90
C PHE A 66 8.67 6.67 -4.61
N ALA A 67 8.90 7.97 -4.76
CA ALA A 67 9.00 8.92 -3.66
C ALA A 67 8.18 10.18 -3.98
N PRO A 68 7.45 10.75 -3.01
CA PRO A 68 6.74 12.01 -3.20
C PRO A 68 7.74 13.14 -3.47
N LYS A 69 7.42 13.99 -4.45
CA LYS A 69 8.27 15.14 -4.84
C LYS A 69 8.37 16.20 -3.74
N ARG A 70 7.30 16.39 -2.96
CA ARG A 70 7.22 17.36 -1.86
C ARG A 70 6.49 16.71 -0.68
N THR A 71 6.98 16.93 0.52
CA THR A 71 6.34 16.47 1.76
C THR A 71 6.30 17.59 2.79
N LYS A 72 5.20 17.65 3.54
CA LYS A 72 5.03 18.64 4.63
C LYS A 72 5.92 18.32 5.83
N THR A 73 6.16 17.04 6.10
CA THR A 73 6.93 16.59 7.28
C THR A 73 7.75 15.35 6.95
N THR A 74 9.03 15.37 7.34
CA THR A 74 9.97 14.27 7.09
C THR A 74 9.79 13.09 8.05
N LYS A 75 9.23 13.32 9.27
CA LYS A 75 9.09 12.30 10.32
C LYS A 75 7.63 12.19 10.80
N THR A 76 6.85 11.26 10.25
CA THR A 76 5.46 10.99 10.71
C THR A 76 5.37 9.81 11.67
N MET A 77 4.42 9.79 12.62
CA MET A 77 4.15 8.59 13.44
C MET A 77 3.87 7.36 12.56
N LYS A 78 4.12 6.13 13.01
CA LYS A 78 4.01 4.94 12.14
C LYS A 78 2.58 4.65 11.67
N GLY A 79 1.58 4.87 12.53
CA GLY A 79 0.18 4.53 12.24
C GLY A 79 -0.08 3.02 12.13
N ARG A 80 -1.35 2.64 11.99
CA ARG A 80 -1.81 1.26 11.78
C ARG A 80 -2.33 1.07 10.36
N ILE A 81 -2.40 -0.17 9.91
CA ILE A 81 -3.03 -0.51 8.64
C ILE A 81 -4.55 -0.37 8.83
N PRO A 82 -5.26 0.37 7.96
CA PRO A 82 -6.68 0.58 8.11
C PRO A 82 -7.45 -0.72 7.86
N ILE A 83 -8.28 -1.11 8.82
CA ILE A 83 -9.28 -2.17 8.68
C ILE A 83 -10.62 -1.49 8.43
N ARG A 84 -11.30 -1.86 7.34
CA ARG A 84 -12.55 -1.23 6.93
C ARG A 84 -13.74 -1.95 7.54
N THR A 85 -14.01 -1.66 8.81
CA THR A 85 -15.13 -2.27 9.56
C THR A 85 -16.48 -1.92 8.92
N GLY A 86 -16.65 -0.68 8.45
CA GLY A 86 -17.88 -0.21 7.79
C GLY A 86 -18.06 -0.67 6.34
N GLY A 87 -17.52 -1.82 5.96
CA GLY A 87 -17.81 -2.45 4.66
C GLY A 87 -17.29 -1.75 3.40
N SER A 88 -16.38 -0.77 3.51
CA SER A 88 -16.00 0.07 2.36
C SER A 88 -15.30 -0.71 1.22
N THR A 89 -15.88 -0.63 0.03
CA THR A 89 -15.40 -1.23 -1.24
C THR A 89 -14.41 -0.35 -2.02
N ARG A 90 -13.99 0.80 -1.47
CA ARG A 90 -13.15 1.76 -2.24
C ARG A 90 -11.81 1.16 -2.67
N GLY A 91 -11.51 1.15 -3.97
CA GLY A 91 -10.22 0.64 -4.46
C GLY A 91 -10.08 -0.89 -4.39
N THR A 92 -11.19 -1.63 -4.22
CA THR A 92 -11.21 -3.10 -4.35
C THR A 92 -11.57 -3.58 -5.75
N THR A 93 -12.01 -2.66 -6.62
CA THR A 93 -12.39 -2.83 -8.03
C THR A 93 -11.32 -2.25 -8.97
N LEU A 94 -11.37 -2.67 -10.24
CA LEU A 94 -10.63 -2.01 -11.32
C LEU A 94 -11.33 -0.70 -11.68
N ALA A 95 -10.61 0.42 -11.71
CA ALA A 95 -11.23 1.75 -11.84
C ALA A 95 -10.69 2.60 -12.99
N PHE A 96 -9.42 2.45 -13.38
CA PHE A 96 -8.81 3.31 -14.41
C PHE A 96 -8.93 2.69 -15.82
N GLY A 97 -9.98 1.89 -16.04
CA GLY A 97 -10.20 1.19 -17.31
C GLY A 97 -9.17 0.08 -17.59
N GLY A 98 -8.52 -0.44 -16.55
CA GLY A 98 -7.68 -1.63 -16.68
C GLY A 98 -8.50 -2.90 -16.86
N GLU A 99 -8.05 -3.79 -17.73
CA GLU A 99 -8.67 -5.09 -18.00
C GLU A 99 -8.30 -6.13 -16.93
N PHE A 100 -7.07 -6.02 -16.43
CA PHE A 100 -6.50 -6.93 -15.44
C PHE A 100 -5.87 -6.16 -14.27
N GLY A 101 -5.74 -6.82 -13.12
CA GLY A 101 -5.07 -6.22 -11.98
C GLY A 101 -4.61 -7.19 -10.90
N ILE A 102 -3.90 -6.65 -9.92
CA ILE A 102 -3.41 -7.37 -8.74
C ILE A 102 -4.06 -6.78 -7.50
N ARG A 103 -4.80 -7.61 -6.76
CA ARG A 103 -5.44 -7.24 -5.48
C ARG A 103 -4.79 -7.95 -4.32
N VAL A 104 -4.60 -7.26 -3.19
CA VAL A 104 -4.03 -7.87 -1.98
C VAL A 104 -5.12 -8.53 -1.15
N LYS A 105 -4.94 -9.77 -0.69
CA LYS A 105 -5.93 -10.46 0.16
C LYS A 105 -5.86 -10.07 1.63
N MET A 106 -4.78 -9.46 2.09
CA MET A 106 -4.59 -9.04 3.48
C MET A 106 -4.09 -7.59 3.55
N GLY A 107 -4.39 -6.91 4.66
CA GLY A 107 -3.81 -5.59 4.91
C GLY A 107 -2.31 -5.70 5.15
N ILE A 108 -1.51 -4.89 4.44
CA ILE A 108 -0.05 -4.91 4.55
C ILE A 108 0.53 -3.50 4.40
N ARG A 109 1.68 -3.26 5.03
CA ARG A 109 2.51 -2.09 4.76
C ARG A 109 3.52 -2.42 3.67
N LEU A 110 3.41 -1.76 2.52
CA LEU A 110 4.33 -1.97 1.40
C LEU A 110 5.42 -0.90 1.41
N ARG A 111 6.67 -1.33 1.27
CA ARG A 111 7.81 -0.42 1.06
C ARG A 111 7.87 0.00 -0.40
N ALA A 112 8.36 1.21 -0.67
CA ALA A 112 8.54 1.72 -2.03
C ALA A 112 9.38 0.77 -2.90
N LYS A 113 10.47 0.19 -2.34
CA LYS A 113 11.31 -0.81 -3.04
C LYS A 113 10.55 -2.05 -3.49
N GLN A 114 9.53 -2.49 -2.74
CA GLN A 114 8.73 -3.65 -3.10
C GLN A 114 7.78 -3.33 -4.26
N LEU A 115 7.13 -2.16 -4.20
CA LEU A 115 6.29 -1.66 -5.31
C LEU A 115 7.09 -1.45 -6.58
N GLU A 116 8.31 -0.89 -6.46
CA GLU A 116 9.23 -0.73 -7.58
C GLU A 116 9.61 -2.08 -8.19
N ALA A 117 9.99 -3.07 -7.36
CA ALA A 117 10.33 -4.41 -7.83
C ALA A 117 9.14 -5.10 -8.53
N MET A 118 7.92 -4.95 -8.02
CA MET A 118 6.71 -5.44 -8.68
C MET A 118 6.49 -4.77 -10.03
N HIS A 119 6.51 -3.44 -10.05
CA HIS A 119 6.27 -2.64 -11.23
C HIS A 119 7.31 -2.90 -12.33
N ASP A 120 8.59 -3.00 -11.98
CA ASP A 120 9.66 -3.33 -12.92
C ASP A 120 9.52 -4.76 -13.45
N THR A 121 9.03 -5.69 -12.63
CA THR A 121 8.72 -7.07 -13.08
C THR A 121 7.59 -7.06 -14.11
N LEU A 122 6.49 -6.36 -13.83
CA LEU A 122 5.37 -6.18 -14.78
C LEU A 122 5.85 -5.53 -16.06
N ARG A 123 6.62 -4.44 -15.96
CA ARG A 123 7.18 -3.73 -17.12
C ARG A 123 8.04 -4.63 -17.99
N LYS A 124 8.88 -5.48 -17.39
CA LYS A 124 9.72 -6.43 -18.13
C LYS A 124 8.88 -7.48 -18.87
N LYS A 125 7.85 -8.02 -18.22
CA LYS A 125 6.98 -9.06 -18.80
C LYS A 125 6.04 -8.50 -19.88
N LEU A 126 5.55 -7.29 -19.71
CA LEU A 126 4.62 -6.64 -20.64
C LEU A 126 5.32 -5.85 -21.75
N LYS A 127 6.64 -5.69 -21.70
CA LYS A 127 7.44 -4.99 -22.73
C LYS A 127 7.13 -5.41 -24.19
N PRO A 128 6.85 -6.69 -24.52
CA PRO A 128 6.52 -7.08 -25.90
C PRO A 128 5.19 -6.50 -26.40
N TYR A 129 4.24 -6.21 -25.50
CA TYR A 129 2.92 -5.69 -25.83
C TYR A 129 2.98 -4.17 -25.91
N LYS A 130 3.10 -3.65 -27.13
CA LYS A 130 3.11 -2.21 -27.37
C LYS A 130 1.75 -1.62 -26.99
N GLY A 131 1.77 -0.55 -26.20
CA GLY A 131 0.55 0.09 -25.70
C GLY A 131 -0.02 -0.54 -24.41
N ALA A 132 0.66 -1.54 -23.83
CA ALA A 132 0.31 -2.00 -22.48
C ALA A 132 0.84 -1.01 -21.43
N GLU A 133 -0.08 -0.38 -20.72
CA GLU A 133 0.21 0.56 -19.66
C GLU A 133 -0.02 -0.09 -18.29
N ILE A 134 0.88 0.20 -17.35
CA ILE A 134 0.77 -0.27 -15.96
C ILE A 134 0.37 0.92 -15.11
N ILE A 135 -0.82 0.85 -14.53
CA ILE A 135 -1.36 1.91 -13.68
C ILE A 135 -1.18 1.47 -12.23
N MET A 136 -0.49 2.29 -11.44
CA MET A 136 -0.33 2.04 -10.01
C MET A 136 -1.48 2.69 -9.24
N ARG A 137 -2.21 1.91 -8.45
CA ARG A 137 -3.35 2.37 -7.64
C ARG A 137 -2.93 2.95 -6.30
N VAL A 138 -1.80 2.51 -5.77
CA VAL A 138 -1.32 2.89 -4.43
C VAL A 138 0.06 3.53 -4.54
N PHE A 139 0.19 4.75 -4.02
CA PHE A 139 1.47 5.46 -3.99
C PHE A 139 2.11 5.43 -2.60
N PRO A 140 3.43 5.22 -2.46
CA PRO A 140 4.12 5.27 -1.18
C PRO A 140 4.40 6.72 -0.76
N ASP A 141 3.49 7.28 0.03
CA ASP A 141 3.49 8.67 0.50
C ASP A 141 3.98 8.83 1.95
N ARG A 142 4.04 7.75 2.74
CA ARG A 142 4.33 7.82 4.17
C ARG A 142 5.83 7.64 4.47
N PRO A 143 6.48 8.60 5.15
CA PRO A 143 7.89 8.47 5.51
C PRO A 143 8.07 7.58 6.75
N ILE A 144 8.94 6.58 6.64
CA ILE A 144 9.34 5.72 7.76
C ILE A 144 10.74 6.11 8.21
N ALA A 145 10.84 6.39 9.51
CA ALA A 145 12.09 6.66 10.20
C ALA A 145 12.44 5.50 11.12
N VAL A 146 13.70 5.10 11.12
CA VAL A 146 14.22 3.99 11.92
C VAL A 146 15.44 4.47 12.68
N LYS A 147 15.54 4.03 13.92
CA LYS A 147 16.71 4.26 14.76
C LYS A 147 17.67 3.09 14.59
N GLY A 148 18.97 3.35 14.48
CA GLY A 148 19.96 2.31 14.24
C GLY A 148 19.96 1.27 15.36
N ASN A 149 20.12 -0.01 15.00
CA ASN A 149 20.09 -1.14 15.94
C ASN A 149 21.15 -1.02 17.06
N GLN A 150 22.27 -0.36 16.78
CA GLN A 150 23.38 -0.17 17.72
C GLN A 150 23.06 0.84 18.84
N THR A 151 22.00 1.63 18.71
CA THR A 151 21.72 2.75 19.63
C THR A 151 20.67 2.39 20.67
N ARG A 152 20.92 2.71 21.95
CA ARG A 152 19.97 2.47 23.07
C ARG A 152 18.67 3.26 22.90
N MET A 153 17.63 2.87 23.63
CA MET A 153 16.32 3.56 23.65
C MET A 153 16.44 5.02 24.14
N GLY A 154 15.45 5.87 23.81
CA GLY A 154 15.44 7.31 24.15
C GLY A 154 16.07 8.22 23.08
N LYS A 155 16.46 9.45 23.43
CA LYS A 155 17.11 10.46 22.54
C LYS A 155 16.33 10.82 21.27
N GLY A 156 15.00 10.68 21.30
CA GLY A 156 14.12 11.06 20.20
C GLY A 156 14.07 10.05 19.03
N LYS A 157 13.53 10.52 17.91
CA LYS A 157 13.20 9.69 16.73
C LYS A 157 14.33 9.66 15.70
N GLY A 158 14.58 8.48 15.13
CA GLY A 158 15.61 8.24 14.11
C GLY A 158 15.47 9.04 12.82
N ALA A 159 16.43 8.85 11.91
CA ALA A 159 16.45 9.47 10.58
C ALA A 159 15.46 8.79 9.63
N PHE A 160 15.11 9.47 8.54
CA PHE A 160 14.29 8.91 7.47
C PHE A 160 15.04 7.78 6.74
N GLU A 161 14.39 6.66 6.49
CA GLU A 161 14.99 5.51 5.81
C GLU A 161 14.31 5.20 4.47
N TYR A 162 12.98 5.10 4.44
CA TYR A 162 12.24 4.76 3.22
C TYR A 162 10.79 5.25 3.22
N TRP A 163 10.22 5.33 2.02
CA TRP A 163 8.79 5.55 1.80
C TRP A 163 8.01 4.25 1.86
N SER A 164 6.81 4.32 2.42
CA SER A 164 5.88 3.19 2.48
C SER A 164 4.44 3.65 2.30
N CYS A 165 3.54 2.71 2.02
CA CYS A 165 2.10 2.93 2.07
C CYS A 165 1.43 1.88 2.95
N ASN A 166 0.36 2.28 3.64
CA ASN A 166 -0.49 1.34 4.37
C ASN A 166 -1.62 0.92 3.43
N VAL A 167 -1.64 -0.35 3.04
CA VAL A 167 -2.63 -0.89 2.11
C VAL A 167 -3.68 -1.65 2.89
N ALA A 168 -4.95 -1.26 2.69
CA ALA A 168 -6.08 -1.97 3.26
C ALA A 168 -6.24 -3.36 2.64
N MET A 169 -6.98 -4.23 3.32
CA MET A 169 -7.35 -5.53 2.76
C MET A 169 -8.18 -5.36 1.47
N ASN A 170 -7.99 -6.29 0.53
CA ASN A 170 -8.66 -6.30 -0.78
C ASN A 170 -8.41 -5.07 -1.65
N HIS A 171 -7.39 -4.26 -1.33
CA HIS A 171 -7.05 -3.12 -2.18
C HIS A 171 -6.29 -3.57 -3.43
N THR A 172 -6.63 -3.01 -4.57
CA THR A 172 -5.93 -3.20 -5.85
C THR A 172 -4.61 -2.42 -5.83
N LEU A 173 -3.50 -3.04 -6.23
CA LEU A 173 -2.16 -2.42 -6.27
C LEU A 173 -1.82 -1.87 -7.65
N PHE A 174 -1.99 -2.70 -8.67
CA PHE A 174 -1.66 -2.40 -10.07
C PHE A 174 -2.81 -2.82 -10.96
N GLU A 175 -2.99 -2.06 -12.04
CA GLU A 175 -3.85 -2.39 -13.17
C GLU A 175 -3.00 -2.44 -14.44
N ILE A 176 -3.42 -3.28 -15.37
CA ILE A 176 -2.86 -3.36 -16.71
C ILE A 176 -3.95 -2.91 -17.67
N ARG A 177 -3.63 -1.92 -18.50
CA ARG A 177 -4.55 -1.33 -19.48
C ARG A 177 -3.95 -1.43 -20.88
N GLY A 178 -4.78 -1.81 -21.85
CA GLY A 178 -4.42 -1.77 -23.28
C GLY A 178 -3.40 -2.83 -23.70
N GLY A 179 -2.92 -2.68 -24.94
CA GLY A 179 -1.89 -3.56 -25.52
C GLY A 179 -2.37 -4.94 -26.00
N ASN A 180 -3.70 -5.15 -26.10
CA ASN A 180 -4.33 -6.42 -26.49
C ASN A 180 -3.67 -7.63 -25.78
N VAL A 181 -3.50 -7.51 -24.47
CA VAL A 181 -2.80 -8.50 -23.66
C VAL A 181 -3.76 -9.64 -23.37
N ARG A 182 -3.41 -10.86 -23.80
CA ARG A 182 -4.21 -12.03 -23.45
C ARG A 182 -4.16 -12.30 -21.94
N GLN A 183 -5.28 -12.77 -21.39
CA GLN A 183 -5.43 -13.04 -19.96
C GLN A 183 -4.36 -13.97 -19.39
N GLU A 184 -3.93 -14.98 -20.15
CA GLU A 184 -2.90 -15.95 -19.75
C GLU A 184 -1.57 -15.26 -19.44
N ILE A 185 -1.11 -14.39 -20.35
CA ILE A 185 0.12 -13.62 -20.18
C ILE A 185 0.01 -12.64 -19.02
N ALA A 186 -1.13 -11.95 -18.89
CA ALA A 186 -1.38 -11.05 -17.77
C ALA A 186 -1.33 -11.81 -16.43
N ARG A 187 -1.93 -13.00 -16.37
CA ARG A 187 -1.93 -13.87 -15.18
C ARG A 187 -0.52 -14.31 -14.82
N GLU A 188 0.29 -14.72 -15.80
CA GLU A 188 1.69 -15.07 -15.56
C GLU A 188 2.52 -13.87 -15.09
N ALA A 189 2.37 -12.71 -15.72
CA ALA A 189 3.07 -11.49 -15.32
C ALA A 189 2.73 -11.12 -13.86
N CYS A 190 1.44 -11.15 -13.52
CA CYS A 190 0.94 -10.91 -12.17
C CYS A 190 1.43 -11.95 -11.15
N ARG A 191 1.56 -13.22 -11.54
CA ARG A 191 2.12 -14.28 -10.70
C ARG A 191 3.57 -13.97 -10.32
N VAL A 192 4.41 -13.66 -11.30
CA VAL A 192 5.83 -13.34 -11.07
C VAL A 192 5.99 -12.05 -10.25
N ALA A 193 5.15 -11.04 -10.52
CA ALA A 193 5.15 -9.79 -9.75
C ALA A 193 4.75 -10.01 -8.29
N THR A 194 3.73 -10.83 -8.04
CA THR A 194 3.26 -11.15 -6.68
C THR A 194 4.36 -11.74 -5.81
N CYS A 195 5.26 -12.56 -6.36
CA CYS A 195 6.38 -13.13 -5.61
C CYS A 195 7.34 -12.08 -5.02
N LYS A 196 7.26 -10.80 -5.44
CA LYS A 196 8.09 -9.70 -4.90
C LYS A 196 7.54 -9.12 -3.59
N ILE A 197 6.31 -9.44 -3.21
CA ILE A 197 5.70 -9.01 -1.95
C ILE A 197 5.39 -10.18 -1.04
N ALA A 198 5.52 -9.97 0.26
CA ALA A 198 5.22 -10.96 1.29
C ALA A 198 3.72 -10.95 1.66
N CYS A 199 2.84 -11.03 0.67
CA CYS A 199 1.40 -11.06 0.89
C CYS A 199 0.70 -11.94 -0.14
N ALA A 200 -0.36 -12.62 0.29
CA ALA A 200 -1.25 -13.31 -0.61
C ALA A 200 -2.01 -12.29 -1.46
N THR A 201 -2.04 -12.49 -2.77
CA THR A 201 -2.77 -11.66 -3.72
C THR A 201 -3.81 -12.47 -4.48
N GLN A 202 -4.63 -11.76 -5.24
CA GLN A 202 -5.61 -12.30 -6.16
C GLN A 202 -5.44 -11.58 -7.50
N PHE A 203 -5.44 -12.35 -8.59
CA PHE A 203 -5.56 -11.82 -9.93
C PHE A 203 -6.99 -11.33 -10.18
N MET A 204 -7.13 -10.13 -10.72
CA MET A 204 -8.42 -9.53 -11.04
C MET A 204 -8.62 -9.42 -12.55
N THR A 205 -9.86 -9.62 -12.96
CA THR A 205 -10.39 -9.34 -14.31
C THR A 205 -11.58 -8.40 -14.15
N ALA A 206 -12.08 -7.80 -15.24
CA ALA A 206 -13.29 -6.97 -15.22
C ALA A 206 -14.51 -7.67 -14.56
N ALA A 207 -14.65 -8.99 -14.76
CA ALA A 207 -15.72 -9.79 -14.13
C ALA A 207 -15.53 -10.03 -12.61
N THR A 208 -14.39 -9.65 -12.03
CA THR A 208 -14.12 -9.90 -10.62
C THR A 208 -14.88 -8.93 -9.73
N PHE A 209 -15.77 -9.47 -8.88
CA PHE A 209 -16.56 -8.70 -7.94
C PHE A 209 -15.71 -7.95 -6.88
N PRO A 210 -16.23 -6.81 -6.38
CA PRO A 210 -15.65 -6.11 -5.23
C PRO A 210 -15.64 -7.01 -3.99
N ARG A 211 -14.49 -7.12 -3.31
CA ARG A 211 -14.40 -7.89 -2.06
C ARG A 211 -14.32 -7.01 -0.85
N VAL A 212 -15.08 -7.36 0.17
CA VAL A 212 -15.07 -6.77 1.50
C VAL A 212 -14.77 -7.88 2.50
N GLY A 213 -13.97 -7.60 3.53
CA GLY A 213 -13.67 -8.62 4.53
C GLY A 213 -12.78 -9.77 4.01
N ARG A 214 -12.68 -10.84 4.79
CA ARG A 214 -11.97 -12.07 4.39
C ARG A 214 -12.87 -13.01 3.59
N LEU A 215 -14.15 -13.05 3.94
CA LEU A 215 -15.17 -13.83 3.24
C LEU A 215 -15.33 -13.28 1.82
N THR A 216 -15.39 -14.15 0.83
CA THR A 216 -15.93 -13.79 -0.48
C THR A 216 -17.42 -13.52 -0.25
N PRO A 217 -17.94 -12.32 -0.54
CA PRO A 217 -19.34 -12.29 -0.88
C PRO A 217 -19.46 -13.04 -2.21
N GLU A 218 -19.80 -14.33 -2.18
CA GLU A 218 -20.83 -14.76 -3.12
C GLU A 218 -22.02 -13.90 -2.73
N VAL A 219 -22.17 -12.76 -3.39
CA VAL A 219 -23.38 -11.98 -3.19
C VAL A 219 -24.45 -12.86 -3.83
N VAL A 220 -25.14 -13.65 -3.01
CA VAL A 220 -26.57 -13.83 -3.23
C VAL A 220 -27.09 -12.41 -3.18
N VAL A 221 -27.27 -11.80 -4.35
CA VAL A 221 -28.05 -10.59 -4.45
C VAL A 221 -29.46 -11.12 -4.24
N GLU A 222 -29.82 -11.40 -2.99
CA GLU A 222 -31.22 -11.29 -2.67
C GLU A 222 -31.51 -9.80 -2.82
N ASP A 223 -32.58 -9.52 -3.56
CA ASP A 223 -33.10 -8.20 -3.83
C ASP A 223 -33.44 -7.53 -2.49
N ILE A 224 -32.42 -7.00 -1.81
CA ILE A 224 -32.63 -6.05 -0.73
C ILE A 224 -33.14 -4.82 -1.46
N ASP A 225 -34.46 -4.65 -1.44
CA ASP A 225 -35.10 -3.40 -1.86
C ASP A 225 -34.31 -2.27 -1.22
N PRO A 226 -33.66 -1.40 -2.00
CA PRO A 226 -32.84 -0.36 -1.44
C PRO A 226 -33.79 0.61 -0.75
N LEU A 227 -33.98 0.45 0.57
CA LEU A 227 -34.67 1.45 1.38
C LEU A 227 -33.96 2.77 1.09
N THR A 228 -34.68 3.67 0.45
CA THR A 228 -34.11 4.92 0.02
C THR A 228 -33.72 5.71 1.26
N PRO A 229 -32.63 6.48 1.24
CA PRO A 229 -32.25 7.31 2.40
C PRO A 229 -33.38 8.21 2.88
N GLU A 230 -34.33 8.55 1.99
CA GLU A 230 -35.53 9.33 2.30
C GLU A 230 -36.54 8.56 3.16
N GLU A 231 -36.80 7.28 2.85
CA GLU A 231 -37.69 6.42 3.64
C GLU A 231 -37.16 6.21 5.05
N LEU A 232 -35.85 5.95 5.20
CA LEU A 232 -35.21 5.82 6.52
C LEU A 232 -35.25 7.11 7.34
N MET A 233 -35.17 8.26 6.68
CA MET A 233 -35.28 9.57 7.36
C MET A 233 -36.72 9.85 7.78
N LYS A 234 -37.71 9.47 6.96
CA LYS A 234 -39.13 9.55 7.30
C LYS A 234 -39.47 8.65 8.49
N GLU A 235 -39.04 7.39 8.48
CA GLU A 235 -39.22 6.47 9.61
C GLU A 235 -38.56 7.01 10.89
N ALA A 236 -37.37 7.60 10.79
CA ALA A 236 -36.69 8.21 11.93
C ALA A 236 -37.36 9.50 12.43
N GLU A 237 -37.99 10.27 11.54
CA GLU A 237 -38.80 11.44 11.91
C GLU A 237 -40.12 11.01 12.57
N GLU A 238 -40.77 9.98 12.06
CA GLU A 238 -41.97 9.37 12.65
C GLU A 238 -41.69 8.81 14.05
N GLU A 239 -40.59 8.06 14.24
CA GLU A 239 -40.18 7.58 15.57
C GLU A 239 -39.92 8.74 16.56
N ARG A 240 -39.37 9.86 16.09
CA ARG A 240 -39.15 11.06 16.92
C ARG A 240 -40.47 11.72 17.32
N LEU A 241 -41.42 11.86 16.40
CA LEU A 241 -42.72 12.44 16.66
C LEU A 241 -43.54 11.56 17.62
N GLN A 242 -43.45 10.24 17.48
CA GLN A 242 -44.15 9.30 18.35
C GLN A 242 -43.61 9.33 19.79
N THR A 243 -42.28 9.37 19.96
CA THR A 243 -41.64 9.57 21.28
C THR A 243 -42.02 10.91 21.92
N ALA A 244 -42.23 11.96 21.10
CA ALA A 244 -42.67 13.26 21.60
C ALA A 244 -44.13 13.24 22.08
N HIS A 245 -44.99 12.48 21.42
CA HIS A 245 -46.40 12.31 21.79
C HIS A 245 -46.57 11.53 23.10
N ASP A 246 -45.78 10.47 23.28
CA ASP A 246 -45.80 9.60 24.47
C ASP A 246 -45.20 10.27 25.73
N GLY A 247 -44.46 11.38 25.57
CA GLY A 247 -43.83 12.14 26.66
C GLY A 247 -44.71 13.24 27.29
N THR A 248 -45.95 13.39 26.84
CA THR A 248 -46.88 14.43 27.32
C THR A 248 -48.13 13.82 27.90
N GLU A 249 -48.29 13.91 29.23
CA GLU A 249 -49.56 13.59 29.89
C GLU A 249 -50.32 14.89 30.17
N ILE A 250 -51.59 14.96 29.74
CA ILE A 250 -52.53 16.01 30.15
C ILE A 250 -53.17 15.53 31.44
N VAL A 251 -52.83 16.15 32.58
CA VAL A 251 -53.43 15.82 33.87
C VAL A 251 -54.45 16.91 34.20
N GLU A 252 -55.72 16.51 34.34
CA GLU A 252 -56.77 17.42 34.80
C GLU A 252 -56.62 17.65 36.30
N SER A 253 -56.41 18.92 36.68
CA SER A 253 -56.39 19.30 38.08
C SER A 253 -57.82 19.33 38.63
N PRO A 254 -58.05 19.02 39.92
CA PRO A 254 -59.39 18.99 40.52
C PRO A 254 -60.14 20.34 40.49
N SER A 255 -59.49 21.42 40.04
CA SER A 255 -60.08 22.74 39.77
C SER A 255 -60.61 22.93 38.33
N GLY A 256 -60.62 21.87 37.52
CA GLY A 256 -61.09 21.90 36.12
C GLY A 256 -60.13 22.57 35.13
N LYS A 257 -58.89 22.89 35.56
CA LYS A 257 -57.85 23.43 34.68
C LYS A 257 -56.94 22.30 34.21
N GLN A 258 -56.80 22.15 32.88
CA GLN A 258 -55.86 21.22 32.27
C GLN A 258 -54.43 21.73 32.47
N GLN A 259 -53.54 20.87 32.98
CA GLN A 259 -52.13 21.17 33.14
C GLN A 259 -51.30 20.17 32.31
N ILE A 260 -50.47 20.70 31.40
CA ILE A 260 -49.59 19.88 30.55
C ILE A 260 -48.36 19.50 31.38
N ARG A 261 -48.16 18.20 31.63
CA ARG A 261 -46.99 17.68 32.33
C ARG A 261 -46.06 17.01 31.33
N TYR A 262 -44.93 17.62 31.05
CA TYR A 262 -43.88 17.03 30.23
C TYR A 262 -43.15 15.97 31.06
N LEU A 263 -43.39 14.69 30.77
CA LEU A 263 -42.57 13.61 31.30
C LEU A 263 -41.21 13.71 30.61
N ARG A 264 -40.15 13.78 31.42
CA ARG A 264 -38.77 13.89 30.94
C ARG A 264 -38.54 12.76 29.94
N PRO A 265 -38.17 13.02 28.68
CA PRO A 265 -38.08 11.98 27.67
C PRO A 265 -37.12 10.91 28.16
N VAL A 266 -37.61 9.66 28.28
CA VAL A 266 -36.76 8.49 28.53
C VAL A 266 -35.79 8.46 27.35
N LYS A 267 -34.49 8.59 27.63
CA LYS A 267 -33.45 8.74 26.62
C LYS A 267 -33.56 7.63 25.56
N VAL A 268 -34.15 7.94 24.40
CA VAL A 268 -34.00 7.15 23.17
C VAL A 268 -32.61 7.46 22.60
N SER A 269 -31.57 7.19 23.38
CA SER A 269 -30.17 7.36 22.95
C SER A 269 -29.51 6.04 22.58
N GLU A 270 -30.24 4.91 22.57
CA GLU A 270 -29.63 3.60 22.28
C GLU A 270 -29.89 3.06 20.86
N LYS A 271 -30.96 3.48 20.18
CA LYS A 271 -31.23 3.03 18.78
C LYS A 271 -30.48 3.88 17.74
N LEU A 272 -30.50 5.22 17.86
CA LEU A 272 -29.78 6.13 16.96
C LEU A 272 -28.25 6.13 17.16
N ALA A 273 -27.75 5.69 18.32
CA ALA A 273 -26.32 5.51 18.54
C ALA A 273 -25.75 4.28 17.81
N ARG A 274 -26.61 3.34 17.36
CA ARG A 274 -26.19 2.19 16.54
C ARG A 274 -26.07 2.49 15.05
N THR A 275 -26.62 3.61 14.56
CA THR A 275 -26.54 4.00 13.14
C THR A 275 -25.38 4.94 12.82
N ARG A 276 -24.57 5.34 13.82
CA ARG A 276 -23.34 6.13 13.61
C ARG A 276 -22.04 5.45 14.05
N VAL A 277 -22.01 4.12 14.21
CA VAL A 277 -20.82 3.31 13.93
C VAL A 277 -21.36 1.95 13.54
N GLY A 278 -21.07 1.49 12.32
CA GLY A 278 -21.21 0.09 11.96
C GLY A 278 -20.26 -0.78 12.80
N THR A 279 -20.60 -1.01 14.06
CA THR A 279 -20.14 -2.16 14.83
C THR A 279 -21.03 -3.32 14.40
N GLY A 280 -20.41 -4.27 13.70
CA GLY A 280 -21.09 -5.37 13.04
C GLY A 280 -22.06 -6.13 13.95
N LYS A 281 -23.34 -6.09 13.59
CA LYS A 281 -24.16 -7.29 13.63
C LYS A 281 -23.82 -8.08 12.36
N MET A 282 -22.87 -9.00 12.48
CA MET A 282 -22.81 -10.12 11.54
C MET A 282 -23.77 -11.16 12.10
N TYR A 283 -24.81 -11.43 11.34
CA TYR A 283 -25.63 -12.64 11.23
C TYR A 283 -25.52 -13.67 12.36
N GLY A 284 -26.70 -14.04 12.88
CA GLY A 284 -26.87 -15.25 13.67
C GLY A 284 -26.31 -16.46 12.92
N VAL A 285 -25.21 -16.98 13.44
CA VAL A 285 -24.85 -18.39 13.33
C VAL A 285 -24.57 -18.79 14.76
N GLU A 286 -25.43 -19.67 15.27
CA GLU A 286 -25.42 -20.13 16.64
C GLU A 286 -24.03 -20.62 17.05
N ASN A 287 -23.61 -20.13 18.20
CA ASN A 287 -22.30 -20.37 18.77
C ASN A 287 -22.32 -21.71 19.54
N GLU A 288 -22.64 -22.81 18.86
CA GLU A 288 -22.63 -24.15 19.45
C GLU A 288 -21.22 -24.72 19.63
N PHE A 289 -20.22 -24.17 18.94
CA PHE A 289 -18.85 -24.72 18.99
C PHE A 289 -18.06 -24.23 20.22
N PHE A 290 -18.36 -23.05 20.76
CA PHE A 290 -17.60 -22.48 21.89
C PHE A 290 -17.97 -23.13 23.25
N ARG A 291 -19.22 -23.59 23.40
CA ARG A 291 -19.70 -24.27 24.63
C ARG A 291 -19.11 -25.66 24.86
N ARG A 292 -18.57 -26.33 23.82
CA ARG A 292 -17.92 -27.65 23.97
C ARG A 292 -16.47 -27.59 24.46
N SER A 293 -15.82 -26.42 24.45
CA SER A 293 -14.39 -26.30 24.78
C SER A 293 -14.10 -25.86 26.22
N VAL A 294 -15.10 -25.38 26.95
CA VAL A 294 -14.97 -24.95 28.35
C VAL A 294 -15.99 -25.73 29.15
N GLY A 295 -15.54 -26.86 29.72
CA GLY A 295 -16.36 -27.68 30.61
C GLY A 295 -16.75 -26.88 31.85
N VAL A 296 -17.97 -26.33 31.84
CA VAL A 296 -18.60 -25.74 33.01
C VAL A 296 -19.84 -26.57 33.28
N ALA A 297 -19.73 -27.45 34.27
CA ALA A 297 -20.82 -28.26 34.77
C ALA A 297 -21.91 -27.34 35.36
N ASN A 298 -23.14 -27.47 34.86
CA ASN A 298 -24.30 -26.81 35.45
C ASN A 298 -24.68 -27.57 36.72
N GLY A 299 -24.43 -26.97 37.89
CA GLY A 299 -25.00 -27.41 39.15
C GLY A 299 -26.43 -26.90 39.29
N GLU A 300 -27.40 -27.82 39.26
CA GLU A 300 -28.77 -27.57 39.69
C GLU A 300 -28.77 -27.33 41.21
N LYS A 301 -29.25 -26.16 41.65
CA LYS A 301 -29.74 -25.98 43.01
C LYS A 301 -31.23 -26.31 43.02
N ARG A 302 -31.60 -27.44 43.63
CA ARG A 302 -32.94 -27.61 44.19
C ARG A 302 -33.02 -26.88 45.53
N VAL A 303 -34.21 -26.33 45.78
CA VAL A 303 -34.69 -25.81 47.07
C VAL A 303 -34.57 -26.89 48.14
#